data_AF-A0A2S6QWN4-F1
#
_entry.id   AF-A0A2S6QWN4-F1
#
_cell.length_a   1.000
_cell.length_b   1.000
_cell.length_c   1.000
_cell.angle_alpha   90.00
_cell.angle_beta   90.00
_cell.angle_gamma   90.00
#
_symmetry.space_group_name_H-M   'P 1'
#
loop_
_entity.id
_entity.type
_entity.pdbx_description
1 polymer ?
#
loop_
_entity_poly.entity_id
_entity_poly.type
_entity_poly.pdbx_seq_one_letter_code
_entity_poly.pdbx_strand_id
1 'polypeptide(L)'
;ATLRIEEEARESAMVQNRINKAMQEGVETAKKYKNIKVSTGRYNVNERYNSKLRTNDGWKGAQEIILDSDNKEDILELVQKLQKSGFNMSGMSYYLSREKAASYRTELINEALKRVQDRAASVSKQLGAKHWHVGSVDVSGSNNARPMMRTMGTMKMSLNESASMAAPVVESGEDTVNVTIRVAVVLDMRD
;
A
#
# COMPACT_ATOMS: atom_id res chain seq x y z
N ALA A 1 -3.67 -6.68 -2.95
CA ALA A 1 -3.00 -7.95 -3.30
C ALA A 1 -2.28 -7.80 -4.64
N THR A 2 -1.13 -8.43 -4.80
CA THR A 2 -0.36 -8.45 -6.05
C THR A 2 -0.16 -9.88 -6.49
N LEU A 3 -0.56 -10.19 -7.71
CA LEU A 3 -0.33 -11.49 -8.35
C LEU A 3 0.49 -11.28 -9.61
N ARG A 4 1.11 -12.36 -10.09
CA ARG A 4 2.03 -12.33 -11.22
C ARG A 4 1.80 -13.52 -12.12
N ILE A 5 1.73 -13.28 -13.42
CA ILE A 5 1.78 -14.32 -14.44
C ILE A 5 3.20 -14.39 -14.99
N GLU A 6 3.72 -15.59 -15.20
CA GLU A 6 5.04 -15.82 -15.76
C GLU A 6 4.96 -16.80 -16.92
N GLU A 7 5.72 -16.54 -17.97
CA GLU A 7 5.71 -17.34 -19.19
C GLU A 7 7.13 -17.53 -19.70
N GLU A 8 7.38 -18.70 -20.31
CA GLU A 8 8.64 -19.03 -20.95
C GLU A 8 8.40 -19.64 -22.34
N ALA A 9 9.23 -19.26 -23.31
CA ALA A 9 9.17 -19.79 -24.67
C ALA A 9 10.52 -19.61 -25.37
N ARG A 10 10.70 -20.25 -26.54
CA ARG A 10 11.92 -20.06 -27.34
C ARG A 10 12.04 -18.66 -27.93
N GLU A 11 10.92 -17.99 -28.16
CA GLU A 11 10.86 -16.67 -28.80
C GLU A 11 10.24 -15.65 -27.85
N SER A 12 10.80 -14.44 -27.81
CA SER A 12 10.29 -13.34 -26.99
C SER A 12 8.84 -12.99 -27.32
N ALA A 13 8.48 -12.99 -28.62
CA ALA A 13 7.13 -12.68 -29.08
C ALA A 13 6.08 -13.65 -28.51
N MET A 14 6.41 -14.95 -28.40
CA MET A 14 5.52 -15.93 -27.79
C MET A 14 5.31 -15.66 -26.30
N VAL A 15 6.37 -15.31 -25.56
CA VAL A 15 6.29 -14.93 -24.14
C VAL A 15 5.39 -13.70 -23.98
N GLN A 16 5.63 -12.65 -24.76
CA GLN A 16 4.84 -11.41 -24.72
C GLN A 16 3.35 -11.69 -24.99
N ASN A 17 3.04 -12.45 -26.05
CA ASN A 17 1.67 -12.74 -26.44
C ASN A 17 0.91 -13.54 -25.36
N ARG A 18 1.56 -14.54 -24.75
CA ARG A 18 0.93 -15.35 -23.69
C ARG A 18 0.67 -14.51 -22.44
N ILE A 19 1.63 -13.70 -22.01
CA ILE A 19 1.46 -12.78 -20.88
C ILE A 19 0.31 -11.81 -21.15
N ASN A 20 0.32 -11.16 -22.32
CA ASN A 20 -0.70 -10.16 -22.66
C ASN A 20 -2.11 -10.78 -22.70
N LYS A 21 -2.23 -11.99 -23.26
CA LYS A 21 -3.50 -12.72 -23.29
C LYS A 21 -3.99 -13.05 -21.88
N ALA A 22 -3.14 -13.66 -21.04
CA ALA A 22 -3.48 -13.99 -19.67
C ALA A 22 -3.83 -12.74 -18.83
N MET A 23 -3.10 -11.64 -19.03
CA MET A 23 -3.37 -10.37 -18.37
C MET A 23 -4.69 -9.73 -18.81
N GLN A 24 -5.02 -9.81 -20.10
CA GLN A 24 -6.31 -9.33 -20.60
C GLN A 24 -7.47 -10.08 -19.92
N GLU A 25 -7.42 -11.42 -19.92
CA GLU A 25 -8.42 -12.26 -19.28
C GLU A 25 -8.50 -12.01 -17.76
N GLY A 26 -7.34 -11.83 -17.11
CA GLY A 26 -7.25 -11.52 -15.68
C GLY A 26 -7.87 -10.16 -15.33
N VAL A 27 -7.57 -9.12 -16.10
CA VAL A 27 -8.13 -7.77 -15.91
C VAL A 27 -9.63 -7.74 -16.19
N GLU A 28 -10.09 -8.43 -17.25
CA GLU A 28 -11.52 -8.56 -17.55
C GLU A 28 -12.27 -9.31 -16.44
N THR A 29 -11.66 -10.33 -15.85
CA THR A 29 -12.22 -11.03 -14.70
C THR A 29 -12.30 -10.13 -13.47
N ALA A 30 -11.25 -9.35 -13.20
CA ALA A 30 -11.21 -8.41 -12.07
C ALA A 30 -12.27 -7.31 -12.22
N LYS A 31 -12.49 -6.77 -13.42
CA LYS A 31 -13.49 -5.72 -13.69
C LYS A 31 -14.94 -6.13 -13.40
N LYS A 32 -15.23 -7.42 -13.24
CA LYS A 32 -16.56 -7.91 -12.84
C LYS A 32 -16.88 -7.58 -11.36
N TYR A 33 -15.86 -7.26 -10.57
CA TYR A 33 -15.98 -6.89 -9.17
C TYR A 33 -16.05 -5.37 -9.02
N LYS A 34 -17.19 -4.84 -8.55
CA LYS A 34 -17.40 -3.39 -8.41
C LYS A 34 -16.51 -2.73 -7.35
N ASN A 35 -16.17 -3.48 -6.30
CA ASN A 35 -15.40 -2.97 -5.17
C ASN A 35 -13.87 -3.10 -5.37
N ILE A 36 -13.43 -3.73 -6.46
CA ILE A 36 -12.02 -3.97 -6.73
C ILE A 36 -11.52 -2.99 -7.77
N LYS A 37 -10.52 -2.19 -7.39
CA LYS A 37 -9.68 -1.42 -8.32
C LYS A 37 -8.58 -2.33 -8.82
N VAL A 38 -8.54 -2.53 -10.13
CA VAL A 38 -7.50 -3.30 -10.80
C VAL A 38 -6.52 -2.38 -11.53
N SER A 39 -5.23 -2.67 -11.38
CA SER A 39 -4.15 -2.04 -12.15
C SER A 39 -3.09 -3.08 -12.53
N THR A 40 -2.20 -2.73 -13.44
CA THR A 40 -1.07 -3.58 -13.82
C THR A 40 0.23 -2.99 -13.31
N GLY A 41 1.17 -3.85 -12.97
CA GLY A 41 2.45 -3.49 -12.38
C GLY A 41 3.62 -3.78 -13.31
N ARG A 42 4.73 -4.25 -12.72
CA ARG A 42 5.97 -4.52 -13.43
C ARG A 42 5.74 -5.49 -14.59
N TYR A 43 6.27 -5.15 -15.77
CA TYR A 43 6.31 -5.98 -16.97
C TYR A 43 7.76 -6.20 -17.38
N ASN A 44 8.16 -7.44 -17.65
CA ASN A 44 9.49 -7.74 -18.15
C ASN A 44 9.50 -8.95 -19.07
N VAL A 45 10.31 -8.91 -20.11
CA VAL A 45 10.62 -10.06 -20.98
C VAL A 45 12.11 -10.03 -21.27
N ASN A 46 12.83 -11.06 -20.87
CA ASN A 46 14.28 -11.12 -20.95
C ASN A 46 14.74 -12.50 -21.42
N GLU A 47 15.94 -12.54 -21.97
CA GLU A 47 16.60 -13.80 -22.34
C GLU A 47 16.83 -14.68 -21.11
N ARG A 48 16.70 -16.00 -21.30
CA ARG A 48 17.03 -17.00 -20.31
C ARG A 48 18.39 -17.58 -20.68
N TYR A 49 19.39 -17.24 -19.87
CA TYR A 49 20.74 -17.72 -20.06
C TYR A 49 20.95 -19.05 -19.34
N ASN A 50 21.43 -20.04 -20.08
CA ASN A 50 21.81 -21.34 -19.54
C ASN A 50 23.30 -21.33 -19.21
N SER A 51 23.64 -21.28 -17.93
CA SER A 51 25.03 -21.25 -17.48
C SER A 51 25.81 -22.52 -17.83
N LYS A 52 25.14 -23.68 -17.93
CA LYS A 52 25.78 -24.96 -18.27
C LYS A 52 26.14 -25.06 -19.75
N LEU A 53 25.27 -24.53 -20.62
CA LEU A 53 25.48 -24.54 -22.08
C LEU A 53 26.22 -23.29 -22.58
N ARG A 54 26.38 -22.27 -21.72
CA ARG A 54 26.94 -20.95 -22.07
C ARG A 54 26.21 -20.28 -23.24
N THR A 55 24.91 -20.55 -23.36
CA THR A 55 24.06 -20.05 -24.45
C THR A 55 22.73 -19.56 -23.90
N ASN A 56 22.09 -18.68 -24.65
CA ASN A 56 20.65 -18.42 -24.49
C ASN A 56 19.88 -19.69 -24.90
N ASP A 57 18.96 -20.15 -24.05
CA ASP A 57 18.11 -21.32 -24.32
C ASP A 57 16.61 -20.99 -24.35
N GLY A 58 16.26 -19.71 -24.39
CA GLY A 58 14.90 -19.21 -24.53
C GLY A 58 14.70 -17.82 -23.92
N TRP A 59 13.43 -17.48 -23.76
CA TRP A 59 12.97 -16.23 -23.17
C TRP A 59 12.05 -16.54 -22.00
N LYS A 60 12.09 -15.67 -21.01
CA LYS A 60 11.16 -15.66 -19.89
C LYS A 60 10.62 -14.27 -19.65
N GLY A 61 9.41 -14.19 -19.17
CA GLY A 61 8.77 -12.92 -18.88
C GLY A 61 7.74 -13.03 -17.79
N ALA A 62 7.33 -11.87 -17.29
CA ALA A 62 6.28 -11.79 -16.30
C ALA A 62 5.57 -10.43 -16.32
N GLN A 63 4.34 -10.43 -15.83
CA GLN A 63 3.61 -9.21 -15.50
C GLN A 63 2.87 -9.33 -14.18
N GLU A 64 2.77 -8.22 -13.45
CA GLU A 64 1.98 -8.12 -12.23
C GLU A 64 0.58 -7.55 -12.48
N ILE A 65 -0.40 -8.10 -11.79
CA ILE A 65 -1.74 -7.54 -11.60
C ILE A 65 -1.90 -7.15 -10.13
N ILE A 66 -2.36 -5.93 -9.89
CA ILE A 66 -2.50 -5.33 -8.56
C ILE A 66 -3.99 -5.09 -8.32
N LEU A 67 -4.48 -5.63 -7.20
CA LEU A 67 -5.87 -5.58 -6.77
C LEU A 67 -5.97 -4.79 -5.47
N ASP A 68 -6.78 -3.75 -5.45
CA ASP A 68 -7.04 -2.89 -4.30
C ASP A 68 -8.55 -2.84 -4.01
N SER A 69 -8.93 -3.03 -2.74
CA SER A 69 -10.32 -3.07 -2.28
C SER A 69 -10.37 -2.89 -0.76
N ASP A 70 -11.46 -2.33 -0.28
CA ASP A 70 -11.82 -2.33 1.15
C ASP A 70 -12.62 -3.59 1.57
N ASN A 71 -13.14 -4.35 0.61
CA ASN A 71 -13.79 -5.63 0.79
C ASN A 71 -12.76 -6.78 0.63
N LYS A 72 -12.50 -7.50 1.72
CA LYS A 72 -11.49 -8.56 1.78
C LYS A 72 -11.97 -9.84 1.12
N GLU A 73 -13.24 -10.17 1.30
CA GLU A 73 -13.89 -11.35 0.75
C GLU A 73 -13.84 -11.33 -0.78
N ASP A 74 -14.16 -10.19 -1.39
CA ASP A 74 -14.08 -9.98 -2.84
C ASP A 74 -12.64 -10.18 -3.36
N ILE A 75 -11.64 -9.66 -2.65
CA ILE A 75 -10.22 -9.86 -3.01
C ILE A 75 -9.82 -11.32 -2.93
N LEU A 76 -10.17 -12.01 -1.83
CA LEU A 76 -9.82 -13.42 -1.64
C LEU A 76 -10.49 -14.31 -2.69
N GLU A 77 -11.73 -14.03 -3.05
CA GLU A 77 -12.43 -14.76 -4.12
C GLU A 77 -11.76 -14.53 -5.48
N LEU A 78 -11.47 -13.26 -5.83
CA LEU A 78 -10.81 -12.93 -7.09
C LEU A 78 -9.41 -13.53 -7.18
N VAL A 79 -8.63 -13.49 -6.08
CA VAL A 79 -7.33 -14.14 -5.98
C VAL A 79 -7.42 -15.62 -6.35
N GLN A 80 -8.38 -16.34 -5.76
CA GLN A 80 -8.58 -17.77 -6.06
C GLN A 80 -8.91 -18.01 -7.54
N LYS A 81 -9.74 -17.15 -8.15
CA LYS A 81 -10.08 -17.25 -9.58
C LYS A 81 -8.87 -17.01 -10.49
N LEU A 82 -8.06 -16.00 -10.17
CA LEU A 82 -6.84 -15.70 -10.93
C LEU A 82 -5.79 -16.81 -10.77
N GLN A 83 -5.65 -17.39 -9.58
CA GLN A 83 -4.74 -18.52 -9.34
C GLN A 83 -5.10 -19.74 -10.19
N LYS A 84 -6.40 -20.04 -10.33
CA LYS A 84 -6.87 -21.09 -11.25
C LYS A 84 -6.55 -20.80 -12.73
N SER A 85 -6.27 -19.55 -13.05
CA SER A 85 -5.92 -19.08 -14.40
C SER A 85 -4.40 -18.93 -14.60
N GLY A 86 -3.59 -19.46 -13.69
CA GLY A 86 -2.12 -19.49 -13.80
C GLY A 86 -1.39 -18.35 -13.09
N PHE A 87 -2.09 -17.42 -12.44
CA PHE A 87 -1.44 -16.34 -11.70
C PHE A 87 -0.91 -16.84 -10.34
N ASN A 88 0.29 -16.40 -9.99
CA ASN A 88 0.92 -16.71 -8.70
C ASN A 88 0.84 -15.51 -7.75
N MET A 89 0.53 -15.75 -6.48
CA MET A 89 0.52 -14.69 -5.46
C MET A 89 1.94 -14.18 -5.24
N SER A 90 2.17 -12.89 -5.46
CA SER A 90 3.45 -12.23 -5.18
C SER A 90 3.46 -11.56 -3.81
N GLY A 91 2.31 -11.09 -3.33
CA GLY A 91 2.21 -10.52 -1.99
C GLY A 91 0.82 -9.97 -1.68
N MET A 92 0.52 -9.85 -0.39
CA MET A 92 -0.70 -9.21 0.10
C MET A 92 -0.36 -8.34 1.31
N SER A 93 -0.85 -7.11 1.28
CA SER A 93 -0.62 -6.10 2.32
C SER A 93 -1.91 -5.32 2.55
N TYR A 94 -2.18 -4.98 3.81
CA TYR A 94 -3.22 -4.01 4.17
C TYR A 94 -2.61 -2.62 4.32
N TYR A 95 -3.39 -1.60 4.05
CA TYR A 95 -3.03 -0.22 4.30
C TYR A 95 -4.28 0.63 4.50
N LEU A 96 -4.12 1.73 5.22
CA LEU A 96 -5.13 2.75 5.34
C LEU A 96 -5.35 3.42 3.98
N SER A 97 -6.60 3.42 3.52
CA SER A 97 -6.94 4.08 2.26
C SER A 97 -6.58 5.57 2.32
N ARG A 98 -6.24 6.16 1.17
CA ARG A 98 -5.88 7.59 1.09
C ARG A 98 -6.97 8.49 1.69
N GLU A 99 -8.22 8.14 1.45
CA GLU A 99 -9.39 8.88 1.95
C GLU A 99 -9.50 8.79 3.46
N LYS A 100 -9.41 7.58 4.05
CA LYS A 100 -9.41 7.42 5.51
C LYS A 100 -8.22 8.12 6.14
N ALA A 101 -7.03 8.01 5.54
CA ALA A 101 -5.84 8.71 5.99
C ALA A 101 -5.99 10.24 5.94
N ALA A 102 -6.70 10.78 4.94
CA ALA A 102 -7.00 12.20 4.87
C ALA A 102 -8.00 12.63 5.96
N SER A 103 -9.05 11.82 6.21
CA SER A 103 -10.01 12.07 7.29
C SER A 103 -9.31 12.15 8.66
N TYR A 104 -8.52 11.13 9.00
CA TYR A 104 -7.77 11.12 10.26
C TYR A 104 -6.79 12.29 10.38
N ARG A 105 -6.14 12.71 9.28
CA ARG A 105 -5.29 13.91 9.31
C ARG A 105 -6.08 15.17 9.64
N THR A 106 -7.25 15.35 9.05
CA THR A 106 -8.12 16.50 9.35
C THR A 106 -8.51 16.54 10.82
N GLU A 107 -8.89 15.40 11.38
CA GLU A 107 -9.20 15.26 12.81
C GLU A 107 -8.01 15.62 13.69
N LEU A 108 -6.83 15.07 13.38
CA LEU A 108 -5.58 15.36 14.10
C LEU A 108 -5.18 16.84 14.00
N ILE A 109 -5.40 17.49 12.84
CA ILE A 109 -5.12 18.92 12.67
C ILE A 109 -6.04 19.74 13.57
N ASN A 110 -7.34 19.46 13.59
CA ASN A 110 -8.30 20.17 14.42
C ASN A 110 -7.96 20.04 15.91
N GLU A 111 -7.61 18.83 16.35
CA GLU A 111 -7.21 18.60 17.74
C GLU A 111 -5.90 19.33 18.08
N ALA A 112 -4.90 19.26 17.20
CA ALA A 112 -3.64 19.94 17.40
C ALA A 112 -3.79 21.47 17.45
N LEU A 113 -4.64 22.07 16.60
CA LEU A 113 -4.95 23.50 16.64
C LEU A 113 -5.63 23.89 17.95
N LYS A 114 -6.57 23.09 18.46
CA LYS A 114 -7.20 23.33 19.77
C LYS A 114 -6.15 23.33 20.88
N ARG A 115 -5.24 22.34 20.89
CA ARG A 115 -4.14 22.28 21.86
C ARG A 115 -3.19 23.47 21.76
N VAL A 116 -2.93 23.98 20.55
CA VAL A 116 -2.14 25.21 20.34
C VAL A 116 -2.85 26.41 20.95
N GLN A 117 -4.15 26.57 20.71
CA GLN A 117 -4.95 27.67 21.29
C GLN A 117 -4.91 27.63 22.82
N ASP A 118 -5.12 26.46 23.42
CA ASP A 118 -5.06 26.28 24.88
C ASP A 118 -3.66 26.63 25.44
N ARG A 119 -2.61 26.19 24.74
CA ARG A 119 -1.21 26.50 25.10
C ARG A 119 -0.92 28.00 24.97
N ALA A 120 -1.35 28.63 23.89
CA ALA A 120 -1.16 30.05 23.61
C ALA A 120 -1.86 30.92 24.67
N ALA A 121 -3.11 30.58 25.01
CA ALA A 121 -3.85 31.27 26.06
C ALA A 121 -3.17 31.15 27.43
N SER A 122 -2.67 29.95 27.77
CA SER A 122 -1.93 29.72 29.02
C SER A 122 -0.63 30.53 29.09
N VAL A 123 0.17 30.52 28.03
CA VAL A 123 1.43 31.28 27.95
C VAL A 123 1.17 32.79 27.99
N SER A 124 0.17 33.28 27.24
CA SER A 124 -0.21 34.70 27.23
C SER A 124 -0.58 35.19 28.63
N LYS A 125 -1.39 34.41 29.36
CA LYS A 125 -1.78 34.71 30.74
C LYS A 125 -0.57 34.74 31.69
N GLN A 126 0.36 33.80 31.56
CA GLN A 126 1.55 33.75 32.40
C GLN A 126 2.52 34.91 32.13
N LEU A 127 2.58 35.40 30.90
CA LEU A 127 3.43 36.51 30.50
C LEU A 127 2.77 37.89 30.66
N GLY A 128 1.50 37.94 31.07
CA GLY A 128 0.78 39.20 31.30
C GLY A 128 0.26 39.88 30.03
N ALA A 129 0.19 39.18 28.89
CA ALA A 129 -0.41 39.71 27.68
C ALA A 129 -1.94 39.75 27.80
N LYS A 130 -2.57 40.86 27.41
CA LYS A 130 -4.05 40.98 27.38
C LYS A 130 -4.65 40.23 26.20
N HIS A 131 -3.98 40.28 25.06
CA HIS A 131 -4.40 39.67 23.82
C HIS A 131 -3.25 38.90 23.18
N TRP A 132 -3.61 37.92 22.36
CA TRP A 132 -2.67 37.22 21.52
C TRP A 132 -3.35 36.93 20.19
N HIS A 133 -2.54 36.86 19.13
CA HIS A 133 -3.01 36.47 17.82
C HIS A 133 -2.02 35.52 17.16
N VAL A 134 -2.51 34.75 16.20
CA VAL A 134 -1.68 33.82 15.43
C VAL A 134 -0.90 34.62 14.39
N GLY A 135 0.43 34.56 14.45
CA GLY A 135 1.30 35.20 13.46
C GLY A 135 1.54 34.32 12.24
N SER A 136 1.86 33.04 12.45
CA SER A 136 2.03 32.08 11.37
C SER A 136 1.65 30.66 11.79
N VAL A 137 1.19 29.88 10.82
CA VAL A 137 0.87 28.45 10.98
C VAL A 137 1.58 27.69 9.87
N ASP A 138 2.39 26.71 10.26
CA ASP A 138 3.02 25.76 9.36
C ASP A 138 2.51 24.36 9.72
N VAL A 139 1.79 23.74 8.80
CA VAL A 139 1.28 22.37 8.93
C VAL A 139 2.06 21.48 7.99
N SER A 140 2.81 20.52 8.55
CA SER A 140 3.56 19.53 7.78
C SER A 140 3.13 18.12 8.17
N GLY A 141 3.02 17.25 7.17
CA GLY A 141 2.64 15.86 7.36
C GLY A 141 3.22 14.98 6.25
N SER A 142 3.69 13.78 6.61
CA SER A 142 4.09 12.79 5.62
C SER A 142 2.85 12.19 4.95
N ASN A 143 2.82 12.20 3.61
CA ASN A 143 1.72 11.61 2.85
C ASN A 143 1.72 10.07 2.85
N ASN A 144 2.81 9.46 3.34
CA ASN A 144 3.02 8.02 3.30
C ASN A 144 2.81 7.43 4.70
N ALA A 145 1.54 7.25 5.11
CA ALA A 145 1.23 6.26 6.12
C ALA A 145 1.56 4.89 5.49
N ARG A 146 2.68 4.30 5.90
CA ARG A 146 3.04 2.94 5.50
C ARG A 146 2.75 2.02 6.68
N PRO A 147 2.17 0.85 6.45
CA PRO A 147 2.05 -0.17 7.47
C PRO A 147 3.41 -0.44 8.09
N MET A 148 3.50 -0.26 9.40
CA MET A 148 4.64 -0.77 10.14
C MET A 148 4.47 -2.28 10.22
N MET A 149 5.23 -3.00 9.38
CA MET A 149 5.31 -4.44 9.44
C MET A 149 5.91 -4.81 10.79
N ARG A 150 5.08 -5.26 11.75
CA ARG A 150 5.62 -5.84 12.99
C ARG A 150 6.36 -7.10 12.58
N THR A 151 7.68 -7.11 12.77
CA THR A 151 8.48 -8.33 12.68
C THR A 151 8.01 -9.26 13.80
N MET A 152 7.02 -10.12 13.51
CA MET A 152 6.79 -11.32 14.30
C MET A 152 8.10 -12.09 14.27
N GLY A 153 8.70 -12.25 15.46
CA GLY A 153 9.89 -13.07 15.63
C GLY A 153 9.68 -14.43 14.94
N THR A 154 10.73 -14.88 14.28
CA THR A 154 10.79 -16.14 13.53
C THR A 154 10.12 -17.30 14.28
N MET A 155 8.83 -17.56 14.01
CA MET A 155 8.25 -18.87 14.31
C MET A 155 8.71 -19.80 13.20
N LYS A 156 9.63 -20.71 13.56
CA LYS A 156 10.00 -21.87 12.77
C LYS A 156 8.72 -22.62 12.39
N MET A 157 8.27 -22.49 11.15
CA MET A 157 7.23 -23.36 10.60
C MET A 157 7.88 -24.70 10.28
N SER A 158 7.56 -25.73 11.07
CA SER A 158 7.87 -27.11 10.69
C SER A 158 7.06 -27.45 9.45
N LEU A 159 7.74 -27.89 8.39
CA LEU A 159 7.08 -28.58 7.28
C LEU A 159 6.45 -29.86 7.81
N ASN A 160 5.13 -30.00 7.75
CA ASN A 160 4.55 -31.20 7.15
C ASN A 160 3.08 -31.04 6.70
N GLU A 161 2.84 -31.59 5.51
CA GLU A 161 1.64 -32.24 4.98
C GLU A 161 0.31 -31.50 4.68
N SER A 162 -0.15 -31.78 3.46
CA SER A 162 -1.51 -31.67 2.89
C SER A 162 -1.83 -30.41 2.09
N ALA A 163 -1.80 -30.59 0.77
CA ALA A 163 -2.28 -29.67 -0.24
C ALA A 163 -3.80 -29.42 -0.10
N SER A 164 -4.16 -28.39 0.65
CA SER A 164 -5.27 -27.51 0.29
C SER A 164 -4.66 -26.13 0.14
N MET A 165 -4.97 -25.42 -0.95
CA MET A 165 -4.56 -24.03 -1.16
C MET A 165 -5.25 -23.16 -0.09
N ALA A 166 -4.71 -23.19 1.13
CA ALA A 166 -5.17 -22.35 2.22
C ALA A 166 -4.97 -20.90 1.78
N ALA A 167 -6.06 -20.13 1.78
CA ALA A 167 -5.99 -18.71 1.48
C ALA A 167 -4.97 -18.05 2.42
N PRO A 168 -4.10 -17.16 1.91
CA PRO A 168 -3.09 -16.52 2.74
C PRO A 168 -3.74 -15.79 3.93
N VAL A 169 -3.40 -16.20 5.15
CA VAL A 169 -3.77 -15.49 6.38
C VAL A 169 -2.84 -14.30 6.52
N VAL A 170 -3.37 -13.10 6.38
CA VAL A 170 -2.64 -11.86 6.63
C VAL A 170 -3.42 -11.09 7.69
N GLU A 171 -2.79 -10.79 8.81
CA GLU A 171 -3.35 -9.93 9.85
C GLU A 171 -2.98 -8.47 9.56
N SER A 172 -3.90 -7.54 9.85
CA SER A 172 -3.64 -6.11 9.69
C SER A 172 -2.75 -5.64 10.83
N GLY A 173 -1.56 -5.11 10.51
CA GLY A 173 -0.80 -4.29 11.46
C GLY A 173 -1.49 -2.94 11.72
N GLU A 174 -0.99 -2.20 12.71
CA GLU A 174 -1.43 -0.82 12.99
C GLU A 174 -0.79 0.16 11.99
N ASP A 175 -1.60 1.04 11.39
CA ASP A 175 -1.13 2.16 10.57
C ASP A 175 -1.05 3.43 11.44
N THR A 176 0.13 4.06 11.50
CA THR A 176 0.31 5.33 12.24
C THR A 176 0.18 6.52 11.30
N VAL A 177 -0.73 7.44 11.62
CA VAL A 177 -0.87 8.75 10.96
C VAL A 177 -0.29 9.83 11.87
N ASN A 178 0.67 10.61 11.36
CA ASN A 178 1.32 11.68 12.12
C ASN A 178 1.12 13.04 11.42
N VAL A 179 0.88 14.07 12.22
CA VAL A 179 0.80 15.48 11.79
C VAL A 179 1.72 16.30 12.68
N THR A 180 2.54 17.16 12.10
CA THR A 180 3.34 18.16 12.82
C THR A 180 2.78 19.54 12.53
N ILE A 181 2.39 20.27 13.57
CA ILE A 181 1.95 21.67 13.46
C ILE A 181 2.94 22.54 14.23
N ARG A 182 3.42 23.60 13.58
CA ARG A 182 4.14 24.69 14.22
C ARG A 182 3.32 25.96 14.10
N VAL A 183 3.14 26.65 15.23
CA VAL A 183 2.40 27.91 15.28
C VAL A 183 3.24 28.95 15.98
N ALA A 184 3.43 30.10 15.34
CA ALA A 184 3.99 31.30 15.96
C ALA A 184 2.84 32.15 16.50
N VAL A 185 2.90 32.46 17.79
CA VAL A 185 1.94 33.33 18.47
C VAL A 185 2.59 34.66 18.76
N VAL A 186 1.89 35.75 18.44
CA VAL A 186 2.30 37.11 18.75
C VAL A 186 1.49 37.56 19.97
N LEU A 187 2.20 38.09 20.96
CA LEU A 187 1.62 38.58 22.21
C LEU A 187 1.50 40.09 22.16
N ASP A 188 0.30 40.61 22.43
CA ASP A 188 0.06 42.03 22.52
C ASP A 188 0.25 42.46 23.99
N MET A 189 1.41 43.06 24.23
CA MET A 189 1.88 43.49 25.56
C MET A 189 1.53 44.95 25.87
N ARG A 190 0.90 45.67 24.93
CA ARG A 190 0.54 47.09 25.06
C ARG A 190 -0.96 47.25 25.27
N ASP A 191 -1.33 48.29 26.01
CA ASP A 191 -2.71 48.76 26.17
C ASP A 191 -3.27 49.38 24.89
#